data_AF-X1HPT4-F1
#
_entry.id   AF-X1HPT4-F1
#
_cell.length_a   1.000
_cell.length_b   1.000
_cell.length_c   1.000
_cell.angle_alpha   90.00
_cell.angle_beta   90.00
_cell.angle_gamma   90.00
#
_symmetry.space_group_name_H-M   'P 1'
#
loop_
_entity.id
_entity.type
_entity.pdbx_description
1 polymer ?
#
loop_
_entity_poly.entity_id
_entity_poly.type
_entity_poly.pdbx_seq_one_letter_code
_entity_poly.pdbx_strand_id
1 'polypeptide(L)'
;MKSIIKQSNKKAAFTIVELLVVMSIIMVLMGILLPAFNRAKRYARKVRQTAQFKSIDVGLELYRNEFESYPPSDGEDAGGDNHYPGAMKLAEAMMGQDLLGFHPSSLFKKEVGKDAAGNDLYFRCDPPPQPSISQPS
;
A
#
# COMPACT_ATOMS: atom_id res chain seq x y z
N MET A 1 -20.57 59.32 46.48
CA MET A 1 -19.57 58.43 45.86
C MET A 1 -20.29 57.21 45.32
N LYS A 2 -20.22 56.94 44.01
CA LYS A 2 -20.93 55.82 43.37
C LYS A 2 -20.09 54.54 43.49
N SER A 3 -20.64 53.51 44.13
CA SER A 3 -20.06 52.17 44.20
C SER A 3 -20.26 51.45 42.86
N ILE A 4 -19.17 51.02 42.22
CA ILE A 4 -19.19 50.27 40.95
C ILE A 4 -19.14 48.78 41.29
N ILE A 5 -20.27 48.07 41.16
CA ILE A 5 -20.35 46.62 41.35
C ILE A 5 -19.78 45.93 40.11
N LYS A 6 -18.61 45.29 40.26
CA LYS A 6 -17.94 44.52 39.20
C LYS A 6 -18.69 43.20 38.98
N GLN A 7 -19.43 43.08 37.89
CA GLN A 7 -20.12 41.82 37.54
C GLN A 7 -19.08 40.74 37.18
N SER A 8 -19.03 39.69 38.01
CA SER A 8 -18.27 38.47 37.73
C SER A 8 -18.93 37.72 36.59
N ASN A 9 -18.28 37.71 35.42
CA ASN A 9 -18.71 36.94 34.26
C ASN A 9 -18.55 35.45 34.59
N LYS A 10 -19.63 34.77 34.99
CA LYS A 10 -19.62 33.34 35.30
C LYS A 10 -19.26 32.59 34.01
N LYS A 11 -18.05 32.04 33.94
CA LYS A 11 -17.67 31.15 32.84
C LYS A 11 -18.56 29.91 32.91
N ALA A 12 -19.28 29.63 31.84
CA ALA A 12 -20.05 28.39 31.70
C ALA A 12 -19.08 27.20 31.72
N ALA A 13 -19.26 26.29 32.67
CA ALA A 13 -18.54 25.03 32.72
C ALA A 13 -19.38 23.97 32.01
N PHE A 14 -18.71 23.13 31.21
CA PHE A 14 -19.36 22.04 30.46
C PHE A 14 -19.90 21.00 31.45
N THR A 15 -21.13 20.56 31.25
CA THR A 15 -21.73 19.49 32.06
C THR A 15 -21.28 18.12 31.55
N ILE A 16 -21.22 17.13 32.44
CA ILE A 16 -20.92 15.73 32.06
C ILE A 16 -21.97 15.22 31.05
N VAL A 17 -23.23 15.66 31.19
CA VAL A 17 -24.32 15.26 30.30
C VAL A 17 -24.11 15.78 28.89
N GLU A 18 -23.68 17.04 28.72
CA GLU A 18 -23.37 17.59 27.40
C GLU A 18 -22.23 16.82 26.72
N LEU A 19 -21.18 16.44 27.45
CA LEU A 19 -20.09 15.63 26.90
C LEU A 19 -20.56 14.21 26.54
N LEU A 20 -21.42 13.62 27.37
CA LEU A 20 -21.91 12.26 27.20
C LEU A 20 -22.82 12.11 25.97
N VAL A 21 -23.70 13.09 25.72
CA VAL A 21 -24.56 13.10 24.52
C VAL A 21 -23.72 13.23 23.24
N VAL A 22 -22.63 14.01 23.27
CA VAL A 22 -21.76 14.16 22.10
C VAL A 22 -21.07 12.84 21.75
N MET A 23 -20.51 12.16 22.76
CA MET A 23 -19.88 10.85 22.53
C MET A 23 -20.88 9.79 22.05
N SER A 24 -22.12 9.79 22.56
CA SER A 24 -23.13 8.84 22.11
C SER A 24 -23.49 9.02 20.63
N ILE A 25 -23.60 10.26 20.16
CA ILE A 25 -23.85 10.57 18.75
C ILE A 25 -22.66 10.14 17.89
N ILE A 26 -21.42 10.40 18.31
CA ILE A 26 -20.21 9.97 17.58
C ILE A 26 -20.17 8.44 17.42
N MET A 27 -20.52 7.68 18.46
CA MET A 27 -20.51 6.21 18.41
C MET A 27 -21.54 5.66 17.44
N VAL A 28 -22.74 6.26 17.38
CA VAL A 28 -23.77 5.87 16.41
C VAL A 28 -23.30 6.13 14.98
N LEU A 29 -22.70 7.31 14.72
CA LEU A 29 -22.15 7.65 13.40
C LEU A 29 -20.99 6.72 13.01
N MET A 30 -20.07 6.44 13.93
CA MET A 30 -18.95 5.51 13.71
C MET A 30 -19.44 4.08 13.44
N GLY A 31 -20.48 3.62 14.15
CA GLY A 31 -21.06 2.29 13.97
C GLY A 31 -21.57 2.04 12.54
N ILE A 32 -22.12 3.06 11.90
CA ILE A 32 -22.56 2.99 10.50
C ILE A 32 -21.37 3.12 9.53
N LEU A 33 -20.35 3.91 9.90
CA LEU A 33 -19.20 4.21 9.04
C LEU A 33 -18.20 3.05 8.90
N LEU A 34 -17.92 2.32 9.99
CA LEU A 34 -16.92 1.24 10.01
C LEU A 34 -17.15 0.13 8.96
N PRO A 35 -18.36 -0.45 8.80
CA PRO A 35 -18.58 -1.49 7.79
C PRO A 35 -18.43 -0.96 6.36
N ALA A 36 -18.86 0.29 6.12
CA ALA A 36 -18.68 0.95 4.82
C ALA A 36 -17.19 1.21 4.52
N PHE A 37 -16.42 1.65 5.52
CA PHE A 37 -14.98 1.89 5.40
C PHE A 37 -14.20 0.62 5.06
N ASN A 38 -14.52 -0.50 5.70
CA ASN A 38 -13.89 -1.79 5.41
C ASN A 38 -14.19 -2.26 3.96
N ARG A 39 -15.41 -2.05 3.47
CA ARG A 39 -15.77 -2.33 2.07
C ARG A 39 -15.00 -1.43 1.10
N ALA A 40 -14.89 -0.14 1.39
CA ALA A 40 -14.13 0.83 0.59
C ALA A 40 -12.64 0.44 0.49
N LYS A 41 -12.01 0.02 1.58
CA LYS A 41 -10.63 -0.48 1.57
C LYS A 41 -10.46 -1.70 0.65
N ARG A 42 -11.37 -2.68 0.72
CA ARG A 42 -11.32 -3.86 -0.16
C ARG A 42 -11.52 -3.48 -1.62
N TYR A 43 -12.43 -2.55 -1.90
CA TYR A 43 -12.64 -2.02 -3.24
C TYR A 43 -11.39 -1.32 -3.78
N ALA A 44 -10.77 -0.43 -2.99
CA ALA A 44 -9.53 0.25 -3.36
C ALA A 44 -8.40 -0.73 -3.72
N ARG A 45 -8.24 -1.83 -2.95
CA ARG A 45 -7.29 -2.90 -3.27
C ARG A 45 -7.59 -3.58 -4.61
N LYS A 46 -8.86 -3.89 -4.88
CA LYS A 46 -9.29 -4.47 -6.17
C LYS A 46 -9.03 -3.53 -7.35
N VAL A 47 -9.35 -2.24 -7.19
CA VAL A 47 -9.11 -1.22 -8.21
C VAL A 47 -7.61 -1.11 -8.49
N ARG A 48 -6.77 -1.08 -7.45
CA ARG A 48 -5.30 -1.09 -7.60
C ARG A 48 -4.84 -2.31 -8.38
N GLN A 49 -5.27 -3.52 -8.00
CA GLN A 49 -4.90 -4.76 -8.72
C GLN A 49 -5.34 -4.73 -10.19
N THR A 50 -6.54 -4.23 -10.46
CA THR A 50 -7.06 -4.14 -11.84
C THR A 50 -6.22 -3.17 -12.68
N ALA A 51 -5.87 -2.02 -12.12
CA ALA A 51 -5.01 -1.04 -12.80
C ALA A 51 -3.62 -1.63 -13.10
N GLN A 52 -3.07 -2.38 -12.16
CA GLN A 52 -1.79 -3.06 -12.30
C GLN A 52 -1.78 -4.11 -13.42
N PHE A 53 -2.80 -4.97 -13.48
CA PHE A 53 -2.92 -5.91 -14.60
C PHE A 53 -3.08 -5.18 -15.93
N LYS A 54 -3.78 -4.04 -15.95
CA LYS A 54 -3.91 -3.26 -17.17
C LYS A 54 -2.58 -2.66 -17.62
N SER A 55 -1.74 -2.23 -16.69
CA SER A 55 -0.37 -1.82 -17.01
C SER A 55 0.41 -2.98 -17.64
N ILE A 56 0.43 -4.16 -17.03
CA ILE A 56 1.15 -5.33 -17.56
C ILE A 56 0.66 -5.70 -18.96
N ASP A 57 -0.66 -5.75 -19.16
CA ASP A 57 -1.31 -6.03 -20.45
C ASP A 57 -0.80 -5.09 -21.55
N VAL A 58 -0.77 -3.78 -21.27
CA VAL A 58 -0.23 -2.78 -22.20
C VAL A 58 1.26 -3.01 -22.49
N GLY A 59 2.06 -3.34 -21.49
CA GLY A 59 3.49 -3.60 -21.69
C GLY A 59 3.78 -4.86 -22.49
N LEU A 60 2.98 -5.91 -22.30
CA LEU A 60 3.07 -7.14 -23.08
C LEU A 60 2.69 -6.90 -24.55
N GLU A 61 1.64 -6.11 -24.79
CA GLU A 61 1.25 -5.69 -26.14
C GLU A 61 2.35 -4.88 -26.83
N LEU A 62 2.98 -3.94 -26.11
CA LEU A 62 4.11 -3.15 -26.62
C LEU A 62 5.32 -4.03 -26.94
N TYR A 63 5.68 -4.97 -26.05
CA TYR A 63 6.77 -5.91 -26.28
C TYR A 63 6.51 -6.80 -27.49
N ARG A 64 5.30 -7.37 -27.61
CA ARG A 64 4.92 -8.20 -28.76
C ARG A 64 5.00 -7.42 -30.07
N ASN A 65 4.62 -6.14 -30.06
CA ASN A 65 4.69 -5.29 -31.24
C ASN A 65 6.13 -5.03 -31.72
N GLU A 66 7.10 -5.01 -30.80
CA GLU A 66 8.52 -4.76 -31.13
C GLU A 66 9.31 -6.04 -31.43
N PHE A 67 9.03 -7.14 -30.70
CA PHE A 67 9.81 -8.38 -30.76
C PHE A 67 9.05 -9.56 -31.39
N GLU A 68 7.86 -9.34 -31.94
CA GLU A 68 6.96 -10.34 -32.58
C GLU A 68 6.56 -11.54 -31.72
N SER A 69 6.99 -11.59 -30.46
CA SER A 69 6.74 -12.65 -29.50
C SER A 69 6.55 -12.07 -28.10
N TYR A 70 5.96 -12.84 -27.19
CA TYR A 70 5.88 -12.46 -25.78
C TYR A 70 7.21 -12.71 -25.06
N PRO A 71 7.48 -12.01 -23.93
CA PRO A 71 8.69 -12.24 -23.16
C PRO A 71 8.80 -13.70 -22.73
N PRO A 72 9.96 -14.34 -22.91
CA PRO A 72 10.14 -15.74 -22.54
C PRO A 72 10.00 -15.92 -21.03
N SER A 73 9.23 -16.93 -20.61
CA SER A 73 9.10 -17.35 -19.21
C SER A 73 10.16 -18.38 -18.80
N ASP A 74 10.90 -18.90 -19.77
CA ASP A 74 11.92 -19.96 -19.67
C ASP A 74 13.34 -19.44 -19.96
N GLY A 75 13.49 -18.17 -20.34
CA GLY A 75 14.78 -17.57 -20.67
C GLY A 75 15.70 -17.49 -19.45
N GLU A 76 16.74 -18.31 -19.45
CA GLU A 76 17.81 -18.25 -18.45
C GLU A 76 18.75 -17.07 -18.77
N ASP A 77 19.05 -16.27 -17.75
CA ASP A 77 20.14 -15.31 -17.84
C ASP A 77 21.47 -16.05 -17.96
N ALA A 78 22.35 -15.59 -18.86
CA ALA A 78 23.71 -16.11 -18.99
C ALA A 78 24.52 -15.83 -17.71
N GLY A 79 24.39 -16.68 -16.68
CA GLY A 79 25.00 -16.43 -15.37
C GLY A 79 24.50 -17.24 -14.17
N GLY A 80 23.89 -18.40 -14.39
CA GLY A 80 24.02 -19.61 -13.56
C GLY A 80 23.37 -19.72 -12.18
N ASP A 81 23.12 -18.64 -11.43
CA ASP A 81 22.79 -18.82 -10.00
C ASP A 81 21.38 -18.38 -9.56
N ASN A 82 20.60 -17.63 -10.36
CA ASN A 82 19.20 -17.33 -10.04
C ASN A 82 18.35 -17.31 -11.31
N HIS A 83 17.32 -18.15 -11.36
CA HIS A 83 16.36 -18.24 -12.47
C HIS A 83 15.46 -16.99 -12.47
N TYR A 84 15.74 -16.03 -13.36
CA TYR A 84 14.98 -14.77 -13.44
C TYR A 84 14.46 -14.53 -14.87
N PRO A 85 13.27 -15.05 -15.21
CA PRO A 85 12.80 -15.07 -16.59
C PRO A 85 12.43 -13.67 -17.11
N GLY A 86 12.46 -13.49 -18.42
CA GLY A 86 12.18 -12.20 -19.09
C GLY A 86 10.81 -11.62 -18.74
N ALA A 87 9.79 -12.47 -18.57
CA ALA A 87 8.47 -12.05 -18.09
C ALA A 87 8.50 -11.40 -16.70
N MET A 88 9.37 -11.90 -15.80
CA MET A 88 9.53 -11.35 -14.44
C MET A 88 10.26 -10.00 -14.47
N LYS A 89 11.25 -9.84 -15.34
CA LYS A 89 11.93 -8.55 -15.58
C LYS A 89 10.98 -7.49 -16.12
N LEU A 90 10.14 -7.85 -17.10
CA LEU A 90 9.13 -6.93 -17.62
C LEU A 90 8.13 -6.56 -16.52
N ALA A 91 7.63 -7.54 -15.76
CA ALA A 91 6.70 -7.26 -14.68
C ALA A 91 7.31 -6.31 -13.64
N GLU A 92 8.55 -6.54 -13.20
CA GLU A 92 9.27 -5.65 -12.28
C GLU A 92 9.46 -4.24 -12.85
N ALA A 93 9.87 -4.12 -14.12
CA ALA A 93 10.03 -2.85 -14.82
C ALA A 93 8.76 -1.99 -14.76
N MET A 94 7.59 -2.63 -14.83
CA MET A 94 6.31 -1.95 -14.89
C MET A 94 5.72 -1.67 -13.51
N MET A 95 5.99 -2.56 -12.55
CA MET A 95 5.28 -2.61 -11.28
C MET A 95 6.10 -2.16 -10.08
N GLY A 96 7.42 -2.23 -10.18
CA GLY A 96 8.29 -2.27 -9.00
C GLY A 96 8.04 -3.51 -8.14
N GLN A 97 8.97 -3.84 -7.26
CA GLN A 97 8.82 -4.98 -6.36
C GLN A 97 7.75 -4.74 -5.27
N ASP A 98 7.46 -3.48 -4.96
CA ASP A 98 6.50 -3.02 -3.95
C ASP A 98 5.11 -2.67 -4.52
N LEU A 99 4.89 -2.93 -5.81
CA LEU A 99 3.65 -2.64 -6.51
C LEU A 99 3.32 -1.13 -6.59
N LEU A 100 4.26 -0.23 -6.26
CA LEU A 100 4.10 1.23 -6.30
C LEU A 100 4.71 1.86 -7.56
N GLY A 101 5.35 1.06 -8.41
CA GLY A 101 5.99 1.47 -9.66
C GLY A 101 7.51 1.37 -9.61
N PHE A 102 8.15 1.58 -10.76
CA PHE A 102 9.60 1.55 -10.88
C PHE A 102 10.25 2.71 -10.12
N HIS A 103 11.13 2.40 -9.17
CA HIS A 103 11.89 3.42 -8.46
C HIS A 103 12.99 4.01 -9.36
N PRO A 104 13.10 5.34 -9.50
CA PRO A 104 14.02 5.97 -10.47
C PRO A 104 15.50 5.70 -10.19
N SER A 105 15.88 5.36 -8.95
CA SER A 105 17.25 4.97 -8.61
C SER A 105 17.51 3.46 -8.65
N SER A 106 16.51 2.64 -9.01
CA SER A 106 16.71 1.20 -9.17
C SER A 106 17.43 0.90 -10.47
N LEU A 107 18.36 -0.05 -10.42
CA LEU A 107 19.03 -0.52 -11.63
C LEU A 107 18.30 -1.75 -12.16
N PHE A 108 18.30 -1.91 -13.49
CA PHE A 108 17.94 -3.17 -14.15
C PHE A 108 19.06 -4.20 -13.92
N LYS A 109 19.18 -4.68 -12.68
CA LYS A 109 20.13 -5.68 -12.25
C LYS A 109 19.40 -6.89 -11.66
N LYS A 110 20.09 -8.03 -11.64
CA LYS A 110 19.69 -9.28 -10.97
C LYS A 110 19.31 -9.10 -9.50
N GLU A 111 19.86 -8.07 -8.87
CA GLU A 111 19.55 -7.65 -7.50
C GLU A 111 18.25 -6.83 -7.49
N VAL A 112 17.12 -7.54 -7.44
CA VAL A 112 15.75 -6.99 -7.43
C VAL A 112 15.64 -5.92 -6.35
N GLY A 113 15.19 -4.73 -6.74
CA GLY A 113 14.88 -3.67 -5.78
C GLY A 113 16.04 -3.01 -5.07
N LYS A 114 17.26 -3.09 -5.60
CA LYS A 114 18.43 -2.39 -5.06
C LYS A 114 18.89 -1.22 -5.92
N ASP A 115 19.51 -0.24 -5.27
CA ASP A 115 20.17 0.86 -5.94
C ASP A 115 21.51 0.43 -6.58
N ALA A 116 22.17 1.38 -7.24
CA ALA A 116 23.50 1.16 -7.82
C ALA A 116 24.59 0.81 -6.79
N ALA A 117 24.35 1.12 -5.51
CA ALA A 117 25.25 0.87 -4.39
C ALA A 117 24.92 -0.45 -3.64
N GLY A 118 23.85 -1.15 -3.99
CA GLY A 118 23.42 -2.39 -3.35
C GLY A 118 22.55 -2.22 -2.10
N ASN A 119 21.97 -1.04 -1.88
CA ASN A 119 21.01 -0.79 -0.81
C ASN A 119 19.59 -1.16 -1.25
N ASP A 120 18.80 -1.76 -0.35
CA ASP A 120 17.38 -2.04 -0.60
C ASP A 120 16.59 -0.73 -0.75
N LEU A 121 16.00 -0.52 -1.92
CA LEU A 121 15.17 0.65 -2.24
C LEU A 121 13.71 0.46 -1.86
N TYR A 122 13.26 -0.79 -1.81
CA TYR A 122 11.91 -1.13 -1.41
C TYR A 122 11.94 -1.69 0.01
N PHE A 123 11.02 -1.23 0.86
CA PHE A 123 10.74 -1.93 2.10
C PHE A 123 10.27 -3.33 1.71
N ARG A 124 10.99 -4.38 2.14
CA ARG A 124 10.42 -5.72 2.15
C ARG A 124 9.04 -5.57 2.80
N CYS A 125 7.99 -5.88 2.05
CA CYS A 125 6.74 -6.24 2.70
C CYS A 125 7.14 -7.41 3.57
N ASP A 126 7.32 -7.17 4.87
CA ASP A 126 7.61 -8.24 5.81
C ASP A 126 6.57 -9.34 5.51
N PRO A 127 7.00 -10.58 5.27
CA PRO A 127 6.06 -11.66 5.05
C PRO A 127 5.06 -11.61 6.20
N PRO A 128 3.75 -11.75 5.93
CA PRO A 128 2.77 -11.81 7.01
C PRO A 128 3.30 -12.81 8.04
N PRO A 129 3.31 -12.47 9.34
CA PRO A 129 3.92 -13.32 10.37
C PRO A 129 3.39 -14.73 10.17
N GLN A 130 4.30 -15.65 9.82
CA GLN A 130 3.89 -17.02 9.54
C GLN A 130 3.33 -17.58 10.85
N PRO A 131 2.14 -18.19 10.84
CA PRO A 131 1.66 -18.88 12.03
C PRO A 131 2.70 -19.94 12.37
N SER A 132 3.28 -19.85 13.57
CA SER A 132 4.21 -20.84 14.09
C SER A 132 3.46 -22.17 14.21
N ILE A 133 3.52 -23.01 13.18
CA ILE A 133 3.05 -24.39 13.27
C ILE A 133 4.09 -25.09 14.14
N SER A 134 3.83 -25.12 15.44
CA SER A 134 4.51 -26.02 16.37
C SER A 134 4.27 -27.44 15.85
N GLN A 135 5.28 -28.03 15.19
CA GLN A 135 5.26 -29.45 14.89
C GLN A 135 5.20 -30.19 16.23
N PRO A 136 4.16 -30.99 16.50
CA PRO A 136 4.20 -31.91 17.63
C PRO A 136 5.29 -32.96 17.36
N SER A 137 6.06 -33.21 18.41
CA SER A 137 7.21 -34.12 18.58
C SER A 137 7.15 -35.43 17.82
#